data_AF-A0A1V5ARR8-F1
#
_entry.id   AF-A0A1V5ARR8-F1
#
_cell.length_a   1.000
_cell.length_b   1.000
_cell.length_c   1.000
_cell.angle_alpha   90.00
_cell.angle_beta   90.00
_cell.angle_gamma   90.00
#
_symmetry.space_group_name_H-M   'P 1'
#
loop_
_entity.id
_entity.type
_entity.pdbx_description
1 polymer ?
#
loop_
_entity_poly.entity_id
_entity_poly.type
_entity_poly.pdbx_seq_one_letter_code
_entity_poly.pdbx_strand_id
1 'polypeptide(L)'
;MCGAITWFDGRAAAKVDPEGPQFPIPKTGLKDAIAGEYEPINEMAEKRSGGEYSVMKLYTFFDSPHTSCGCFETIGFYMPEVDGIGIADRDFKGATPNGLPFSTMAGQTGGGKQVVGFLGMGILYYFSTKFLQADGGWRRIVWMSKNLKERVKAGIPEEMFPKIATEDDAKDIASLKAFLLKVDHPVVNGVVRPVDNNKITEGWKLDEVTDEHKEKVIAFIEKTGGDINVDAVKAELGLTEGQFMQVVEALQEDGVLE
;
A
#
# COMPACT_ATOMS: atom_id res chain seq x y z
N MET A 1 -10.39 6.47 12.49
CA MET A 1 -11.12 5.79 11.39
C MET A 1 -12.37 6.54 10.94
N CYS A 2 -13.30 6.92 11.83
CA CYS A 2 -14.55 7.58 11.43
C CYS A 2 -14.42 9.04 10.95
N GLY A 3 -13.24 9.64 11.06
CA GLY A 3 -13.00 11.06 10.77
C GLY A 3 -13.50 12.04 11.83
N ALA A 4 -14.39 11.62 12.73
CA ALA A 4 -15.10 12.51 13.66
C ALA A 4 -14.49 12.60 15.08
N ILE A 5 -13.46 11.81 15.40
CA ILE A 5 -12.82 11.80 16.72
C ILE A 5 -11.32 12.02 16.54
N THR A 6 -10.83 13.20 16.95
CA THR A 6 -9.40 13.50 17.05
C THR A 6 -8.85 13.06 18.41
N TRP A 7 -7.52 13.13 18.59
CA TRP A 7 -6.90 12.89 19.89
C TRP A 7 -7.39 13.88 20.96
N PHE A 8 -7.61 15.14 20.59
CA PHE A 8 -8.12 16.15 21.53
C PHE A 8 -9.56 15.86 21.95
N ASP A 9 -10.41 15.41 21.03
CA ASP A 9 -11.79 14.99 21.34
C ASP A 9 -11.79 13.79 22.27
N GLY A 10 -10.95 12.78 22.00
CA GLY A 10 -10.80 11.61 22.87
C GLY A 10 -10.31 11.98 24.28
N ARG A 11 -9.34 12.90 24.37
CA ARG A 11 -8.85 13.42 25.66
C ARG A 11 -9.94 14.19 26.41
N ALA A 12 -10.74 14.99 25.72
CA ALA A 12 -11.84 15.73 26.34
C ALA A 12 -12.92 14.77 26.84
N ALA A 13 -13.34 13.81 26.01
CA ALA A 13 -14.34 12.79 26.37
C ALA A 13 -13.92 11.99 27.60
N ALA A 14 -12.67 11.51 27.65
CA ALA A 14 -12.14 10.75 28.80
C ALA A 14 -12.08 11.57 30.11
N LYS A 15 -12.07 12.90 30.04
CA LYS A 15 -12.14 13.79 31.22
C LYS A 15 -13.57 14.09 31.64
N VAL A 16 -14.48 14.20 30.68
CA VAL A 16 -15.90 14.48 30.92
C VAL A 16 -16.58 13.27 31.54
N ASP A 17 -16.32 12.08 31.01
CA ASP A 17 -16.85 10.82 31.52
C ASP A 17 -15.72 9.77 31.64
N PRO A 18 -15.11 9.62 32.83
CA PRO A 18 -14.06 8.64 33.07
C PRO A 18 -14.50 7.18 32.93
N GLU A 19 -15.80 6.89 33.04
CA GLU A 19 -16.37 5.54 32.86
C GLU A 19 -16.86 5.30 31.42
N GLY A 20 -16.73 6.32 30.57
CA GLY A 20 -17.16 6.30 29.18
C GLY A 20 -16.29 5.42 28.27
N PRO A 21 -16.62 5.36 26.96
CA PRO A 21 -15.93 4.49 26.01
C PRO A 21 -14.52 4.99 25.62
N GLN A 22 -14.17 6.24 25.93
CA GLN A 22 -12.84 6.81 25.73
C GLN A 22 -12.07 6.85 27.03
N PHE A 23 -10.88 6.25 27.04
CA PHE A 23 -10.03 6.17 28.22
C PHE A 23 -8.55 6.36 27.83
N PRO A 24 -7.70 6.85 28.76
CA PRO A 24 -6.29 7.05 28.49
C PRO A 24 -5.55 5.71 28.41
N ILE A 25 -4.62 5.61 27.47
CA ILE A 25 -3.64 4.52 27.39
C ILE A 25 -2.25 5.15 27.48
N PRO A 26 -1.41 4.79 28.47
CA PRO A 26 -0.07 5.33 28.59
C PRO A 26 0.80 4.84 27.43
N LYS A 27 1.61 5.73 26.84
CA LYS A 27 2.58 5.37 25.79
C LYS A 27 3.91 4.92 26.40
N THR A 28 3.87 3.87 27.22
CA THR A 28 5.04 3.19 27.81
C THR A 28 5.29 1.85 27.11
N GLY A 29 6.40 1.17 27.43
CA GLY A 29 6.68 -0.16 26.90
C GLY A 29 6.75 -0.20 25.37
N LEU A 30 7.47 0.76 24.77
CA LEU A 30 7.68 0.80 23.32
C LEU A 30 8.40 -0.46 22.86
N LYS A 31 7.77 -1.23 21.97
CA LYS A 31 8.36 -2.42 21.35
C LYS A 31 8.88 -2.14 19.94
N ASP A 32 8.13 -1.34 19.18
CA ASP A 32 8.49 -0.97 17.80
C ASP A 32 8.07 0.48 17.51
N ALA A 33 9.05 1.36 17.30
CA ALA A 33 8.83 2.77 17.00
C ALA A 33 8.29 3.03 15.59
N ILE A 34 8.58 2.14 14.65
CA ILE A 34 8.23 2.26 13.25
C ILE A 34 6.82 1.74 13.02
N ALA A 35 6.50 0.54 13.49
CA ALA A 35 5.14 0.02 13.41
C ALA A 35 4.20 0.61 14.46
N GLY A 36 4.74 1.22 15.52
CA GLY A 36 3.97 1.83 16.59
C GLY A 36 3.40 0.79 17.54
N GLU A 37 4.21 -0.19 17.95
CA GLU A 37 3.82 -1.22 18.91
C GLU A 37 4.20 -0.79 20.33
N TYR A 38 3.22 -0.86 21.24
CA TYR A 38 3.39 -0.51 22.66
C TYR A 38 2.71 -1.58 23.53
N GLU A 39 3.36 -1.96 24.63
CA GLU A 39 2.82 -2.94 25.58
C GLU A 39 1.38 -2.62 26.03
N PRO A 40 1.07 -1.39 26.50
CA PRO A 40 -0.29 -1.09 26.97
C PRO A 40 -1.35 -1.11 25.86
N ILE A 41 -0.94 -0.91 24.60
CA ILE A 41 -1.86 -1.01 23.46
C ILE A 41 -2.20 -2.47 23.18
N ASN A 42 -1.20 -3.36 23.23
CA ASN A 42 -1.38 -4.81 23.09
C ASN A 42 -2.27 -5.37 24.22
N GLU A 43 -2.03 -4.98 25.47
CA GLU A 43 -2.88 -5.36 26.61
C GLU A 43 -4.33 -4.92 26.43
N MET A 44 -4.55 -3.69 25.94
CA MET A 44 -5.90 -3.20 25.67
C MET A 44 -6.54 -3.89 24.46
N ALA A 45 -5.77 -4.21 23.43
CA ALA A 45 -6.22 -4.99 22.29
C ALA A 45 -6.74 -6.36 22.74
N GLU A 46 -5.96 -7.10 23.52
CA GLU A 46 -6.35 -8.41 24.06
C GLU A 46 -7.59 -8.30 24.95
N LYS A 47 -7.55 -7.40 25.94
CA LYS A 47 -8.63 -7.22 26.91
C LYS A 47 -9.95 -6.80 26.26
N ARG A 48 -9.93 -5.84 25.32
CA ARG A 48 -11.14 -5.26 24.72
C ARG A 48 -11.65 -6.05 23.53
N SER A 49 -10.81 -6.86 22.90
CA SER A 49 -11.25 -7.80 21.86
C SER A 49 -11.79 -9.11 22.42
N GLY A 50 -11.64 -9.36 23.73
CA GLY A 50 -11.99 -10.65 24.34
C GLY A 50 -11.00 -11.77 23.98
N GLY A 51 -9.75 -11.42 23.67
CA GLY A 51 -8.70 -12.36 23.30
C GLY A 51 -8.63 -12.70 21.80
N GLU A 52 -9.46 -12.08 20.95
CA GLU A 52 -9.45 -12.32 19.49
C GLU A 52 -8.10 -11.92 18.86
N TYR A 53 -7.47 -10.85 19.35
CA TYR A 53 -6.13 -10.45 18.97
C TYR A 53 -5.40 -9.78 20.14
N SER A 54 -4.10 -10.04 20.25
CA SER A 54 -3.25 -9.57 21.35
C SER A 54 -2.19 -8.56 20.94
N VAL A 55 -1.99 -8.33 19.64
CA VAL A 55 -1.03 -7.36 19.12
C VAL A 55 -1.74 -6.39 18.20
N MET A 56 -1.48 -5.10 18.37
CA MET A 56 -1.98 -4.07 17.46
C MET A 56 -0.89 -3.02 17.19
N LYS A 57 -0.49 -2.93 15.93
CA LYS A 57 0.51 -1.98 15.43
C LYS A 57 -0.22 -0.82 14.75
N LEU A 58 0.14 0.40 15.13
CA LEU A 58 -0.60 1.60 14.78
C LEU A 58 -0.34 2.10 13.35
N TYR A 59 0.82 1.81 12.78
CA TYR A 59 1.32 2.47 11.56
C TYR A 59 1.66 1.49 10.44
N THR A 60 0.94 0.38 10.37
CA THR A 60 1.10 -0.66 9.34
C THR A 60 -0.25 -1.15 8.83
N PHE A 61 -0.21 -1.70 7.63
CA PHE A 61 -1.30 -2.34 6.90
C PHE A 61 -1.20 -3.87 6.93
N PHE A 62 0.00 -4.42 7.10
CA PHE A 62 0.27 -5.85 6.88
C PHE A 62 0.47 -6.66 8.16
N ASP A 63 1.16 -6.10 9.15
CA ASP A 63 1.51 -6.83 10.37
C ASP A 63 0.68 -6.35 11.55
N SER A 64 -0.29 -7.15 11.98
CA SER A 64 -1.14 -6.85 13.14
C SER A 64 -1.78 -5.45 13.07
N PRO A 65 -2.42 -5.06 11.94
CA PRO A 65 -3.02 -3.74 11.80
C PRO A 65 -4.16 -3.55 12.80
N HIS A 66 -4.58 -2.30 13.02
CA HIS A 66 -5.80 -2.07 13.79
C HIS A 66 -7.03 -2.65 13.07
N THR A 67 -8.06 -3.00 13.83
CA THR A 67 -9.30 -3.55 13.26
C THR A 67 -10.20 -2.43 12.72
N SER A 68 -11.22 -2.80 11.95
CA SER A 68 -12.22 -1.86 11.41
C SER A 68 -13.63 -2.22 11.85
N CYS A 69 -14.43 -1.21 12.18
CA CYS A 69 -15.85 -1.38 12.51
C CYS A 69 -16.72 -1.33 11.24
N GLY A 70 -17.22 -0.16 10.86
CA GLY A 70 -18.04 0.06 9.65
C GLY A 70 -18.30 1.54 9.29
N CYS A 71 -17.81 2.46 10.13
CA CYS A 71 -17.95 3.91 9.93
C CYS A 71 -16.69 4.56 9.35
N PHE A 72 -15.75 3.79 8.79
CA PHE A 72 -14.62 4.35 8.04
C PHE A 72 -15.10 5.20 6.87
N GLU A 73 -14.34 6.25 6.57
CA GLU A 73 -14.57 7.14 5.43
C GLU A 73 -13.97 6.54 4.15
N THR A 74 -12.90 5.77 4.29
CA THR A 74 -12.13 5.17 3.18
C THR A 74 -11.73 3.73 3.51
N ILE A 75 -11.44 2.94 2.48
CA ILE A 75 -10.85 1.60 2.58
C ILE A 75 -9.55 1.58 1.80
N GLY A 76 -8.45 1.19 2.46
CA GLY A 76 -7.26 0.71 1.79
C GLY A 76 -7.42 -0.77 1.45
N PHE A 77 -7.04 -1.17 0.24
CA PHE A 77 -7.07 -2.55 -0.23
C PHE A 77 -5.75 -2.92 -0.90
N TYR A 78 -5.19 -4.08 -0.56
CA TYR A 78 -3.93 -4.54 -1.13
C TYR A 78 -4.16 -5.29 -2.44
N MET A 79 -3.27 -5.05 -3.41
CA MET A 79 -3.23 -5.71 -4.71
C MET A 79 -1.86 -6.40 -4.86
N PRO A 80 -1.77 -7.71 -4.58
CA PRO A 80 -0.52 -8.47 -4.64
C PRO A 80 0.18 -8.38 -6.01
N GLU A 81 -0.60 -8.33 -7.10
CA GLU A 81 -0.09 -8.35 -8.47
C GLU A 81 0.76 -7.12 -8.81
N VAL A 82 0.59 -6.02 -8.07
CA VAL A 82 1.37 -4.78 -8.20
C VAL A 82 2.13 -4.43 -6.93
N ASP A 83 2.11 -5.30 -5.93
CA ASP A 83 2.73 -5.09 -4.62
C ASP A 83 2.36 -3.71 -4.02
N GLY A 84 1.07 -3.35 -4.10
CA GLY A 84 0.61 -1.98 -3.85
C GLY A 84 -0.74 -1.89 -3.15
N ILE A 85 -0.99 -0.74 -2.53
CA ILE A 85 -2.26 -0.45 -1.82
C ILE A 85 -3.07 0.55 -2.65
N GLY A 86 -4.32 0.20 -2.96
CA GLY A 86 -5.32 1.12 -3.49
C GLY A 86 -6.17 1.71 -2.37
N ILE A 87 -6.75 2.90 -2.58
CA ILE A 87 -7.63 3.54 -1.61
C ILE A 87 -8.92 4.02 -2.29
N ALA A 88 -10.06 3.57 -1.80
CA ALA A 88 -11.37 4.06 -2.23
C ALA A 88 -12.07 4.79 -1.09
N ASP A 89 -12.66 5.94 -1.37
CA ASP A 89 -13.61 6.59 -0.46
C ASP A 89 -15.02 6.02 -0.59
N ARG A 90 -15.84 6.24 0.43
CA ARG A 90 -17.21 5.72 0.53
C ARG A 90 -18.15 6.21 -0.58
N ASP A 91 -17.88 7.38 -1.16
CA ASP A 91 -18.73 7.97 -2.18
C ASP A 91 -18.37 7.48 -3.59
N PHE A 92 -17.20 6.84 -3.77
CA PHE A 92 -16.79 6.25 -5.04
C PHE A 92 -17.83 5.24 -5.56
N LYS A 93 -18.34 5.49 -6.78
CA LYS A 93 -19.33 4.65 -7.47
C LYS A 93 -18.66 3.94 -8.64
N GLY A 94 -18.10 2.76 -8.39
CA GLY A 94 -17.44 1.96 -9.42
C GLY A 94 -16.75 0.74 -8.83
N ALA A 95 -16.18 -0.08 -9.71
CA ALA A 95 -15.21 -1.09 -9.32
C ALA A 95 -13.82 -0.45 -9.23
N THR A 96 -13.04 -0.84 -8.23
CA THR A 96 -11.61 -0.49 -8.17
C THR A 96 -10.81 -1.48 -9.03
N PRO A 97 -9.49 -1.29 -9.21
CA PRO A 97 -8.69 -2.18 -10.07
C PRO A 97 -8.69 -3.67 -9.68
N ASN A 98 -9.04 -4.02 -8.43
CA ASN A 98 -9.22 -5.40 -8.00
C ASN A 98 -10.60 -6.00 -8.36
N GLY A 99 -11.42 -5.25 -9.11
CA GLY A 99 -12.75 -5.65 -9.56
C GLY A 99 -13.87 -5.48 -8.52
N LEU A 100 -13.57 -5.00 -7.30
CA LEU A 100 -14.55 -4.90 -6.23
C LEU A 100 -15.08 -3.46 -6.06
N PRO A 101 -16.39 -3.27 -5.86
CA PRO A 101 -16.92 -1.99 -5.42
C PRO A 101 -16.66 -1.78 -3.92
N PHE A 102 -16.72 -0.51 -3.47
CA PHE A 102 -16.53 -0.13 -2.06
C PHE A 102 -17.41 -0.96 -1.10
N SER A 103 -18.68 -1.18 -1.43
CA SER A 103 -19.61 -1.93 -0.57
C SER A 103 -19.17 -3.37 -0.32
N THR A 104 -18.59 -4.03 -1.32
CA THR A 104 -18.10 -5.41 -1.20
C THR A 104 -16.85 -5.45 -0.31
N MET A 105 -15.90 -4.53 -0.54
CA MET A 105 -14.71 -4.41 0.30
C MET A 105 -15.07 -4.05 1.75
N ALA A 106 -16.08 -3.20 1.96
CA ALA A 106 -16.53 -2.82 3.29
C ALA A 106 -17.03 -4.02 4.10
N GLY A 107 -17.71 -4.97 3.45
CA GLY A 107 -18.15 -6.22 4.07
C GLY A 107 -16.99 -7.12 4.50
N GLN A 108 -15.86 -7.06 3.81
CA GLN A 108 -14.64 -7.82 4.16
C GLN A 108 -13.76 -7.09 5.18
N THR A 109 -13.79 -5.77 5.19
CA THR A 109 -12.94 -4.93 6.06
C THR A 109 -13.49 -4.84 7.49
N GLY A 110 -14.81 -4.75 7.63
CA GLY A 110 -15.47 -4.50 8.91
C GLY A 110 -15.55 -5.71 9.84
N GLY A 111 -16.19 -5.51 10.99
CA GLY A 111 -16.49 -6.60 11.94
C GLY A 111 -15.47 -6.80 13.07
N GLY A 112 -14.54 -5.86 13.27
CA GLY A 112 -13.66 -5.85 14.44
C GLY A 112 -12.57 -6.92 14.42
N LYS A 113 -12.24 -7.46 13.24
CA LYS A 113 -11.17 -8.44 13.04
C LYS A 113 -9.93 -7.79 12.44
N GLN A 114 -8.76 -8.40 12.64
CA GLN A 114 -7.55 -8.03 11.92
C GLN A 114 -7.58 -8.69 10.55
N VAL A 115 -7.79 -7.90 9.52
CA VAL A 115 -7.88 -8.36 8.14
C VAL A 115 -6.66 -7.84 7.39
N VAL A 116 -5.71 -8.72 7.12
CA VAL A 116 -4.58 -8.37 6.23
C VAL A 116 -5.12 -8.26 4.81
N GLY A 117 -4.85 -7.15 4.15
CA GLY A 117 -5.33 -6.88 2.80
C GLY A 117 -6.43 -5.82 2.72
N PHE A 118 -7.12 -5.51 3.82
CA PHE A 118 -8.14 -4.46 3.87
C PHE A 118 -8.10 -3.67 5.17
N LEU A 119 -8.08 -2.34 5.09
CA LEU A 119 -8.03 -1.47 6.27
C LEU A 119 -8.94 -0.26 6.12
N GLY A 120 -9.90 -0.10 7.03
CA GLY A 120 -10.75 1.07 7.11
C GLY A 120 -9.99 2.27 7.68
N MET A 121 -10.02 3.41 7.02
CA MET A 121 -9.28 4.61 7.43
C MET A 121 -10.18 5.84 7.45
N GLY A 122 -9.70 6.88 8.15
CA GLY A 122 -10.33 8.20 8.17
C GLY A 122 -9.47 9.18 7.37
N ILE A 123 -10.10 10.18 6.78
CA ILE A 123 -9.46 11.08 5.81
C ILE A 123 -8.34 11.91 6.44
N LEU A 124 -8.48 12.28 7.72
CA LEU A 124 -7.43 13.02 8.43
C LEU A 124 -6.13 12.22 8.60
N TYR A 125 -6.15 10.89 8.48
CA TYR A 125 -4.95 10.08 8.60
C TYR A 125 -3.95 10.33 7.47
N TYR A 126 -4.42 10.69 6.28
CA TYR A 126 -3.59 10.98 5.10
C TYR A 126 -2.68 12.20 5.27
N PHE A 127 -2.94 13.06 6.25
CA PHE A 127 -2.10 14.21 6.58
C PHE A 127 -1.08 13.91 7.69
N SER A 128 -1.08 12.67 8.22
CA SER A 128 -0.17 12.26 9.28
C SER A 128 1.20 11.91 8.73
N THR A 129 2.26 12.36 9.41
CA THR A 129 3.63 11.89 9.17
C THR A 129 3.84 10.42 9.53
N LYS A 130 2.85 9.81 10.20
CA LYS A 130 2.83 8.38 10.58
C LYS A 130 1.97 7.52 9.65
N PHE A 131 1.44 8.08 8.57
CA PHE A 131 0.60 7.36 7.61
C PHE A 131 1.34 6.13 7.05
N LEU A 132 0.91 4.95 7.49
CA LEU A 132 1.45 3.63 7.12
C LEU A 132 2.99 3.61 7.08
N GLN A 133 3.64 4.32 8.02
CA GLN A 133 5.07 4.58 7.91
C GLN A 133 5.90 3.29 7.89
N ALA A 134 5.42 2.22 8.53
CA ALA A 134 6.10 0.93 8.55
C ALA A 134 6.14 0.25 7.17
N ASP A 135 5.17 0.54 6.31
CA ASP A 135 5.02 -0.04 4.98
C ASP A 135 5.49 0.91 3.86
N GLY A 136 6.17 2.00 4.23
CA GLY A 136 6.66 3.01 3.28
C GLY A 136 5.68 4.15 3.00
N GLY A 137 4.54 4.20 3.69
CA GLY A 137 3.56 5.28 3.61
C GLY A 137 3.05 5.51 2.20
N TRP A 138 3.11 6.76 1.72
CA TRP A 138 2.67 7.13 0.38
C TRP A 138 3.37 6.36 -0.75
N ARG A 139 4.60 5.88 -0.54
CA ARG A 139 5.34 5.09 -1.55
C ARG A 139 4.74 3.71 -1.82
N ARG A 140 3.78 3.29 -0.99
CA ARG A 140 3.02 2.05 -1.14
C ARG A 140 1.65 2.25 -1.79
N ILE A 141 1.19 3.49 -1.92
CA ILE A 141 -0.13 3.79 -2.47
C ILE A 141 -0.01 3.89 -3.99
N VAL A 142 -0.71 3.02 -4.71
CA VAL A 142 -0.61 2.92 -6.18
C VAL A 142 -1.85 3.45 -6.91
N TRP A 143 -2.99 3.50 -6.21
CA TRP A 143 -4.26 3.91 -6.80
C TRP A 143 -5.15 4.61 -5.76
N MET A 144 -5.88 5.63 -6.17
CA MET A 144 -6.88 6.31 -5.33
C MET A 144 -8.08 6.72 -6.17
N SER A 145 -9.28 6.74 -5.59
CA SER A 145 -10.40 7.46 -6.20
C SER A 145 -10.03 8.94 -6.41
N LYS A 146 -10.34 9.48 -7.58
CA LYS A 146 -9.90 10.83 -8.01
C LYS A 146 -10.34 11.91 -7.03
N ASN A 147 -11.61 11.87 -6.59
CA ASN A 147 -12.16 12.83 -5.65
C ASN A 147 -11.40 12.82 -4.31
N LEU A 148 -11.05 11.63 -3.81
CA LEU A 148 -10.26 11.50 -2.60
C LEU A 148 -8.85 12.04 -2.81
N LYS A 149 -8.18 11.64 -3.90
CA LYS A 149 -6.81 12.07 -4.24
C LYS A 149 -6.70 13.59 -4.27
N GLU A 150 -7.66 14.29 -4.88
CA GLU A 150 -7.70 15.76 -4.89
C GLU A 150 -7.99 16.33 -3.49
N ARG A 151 -8.97 15.75 -2.77
CA ARG A 151 -9.33 16.20 -1.41
C ARG A 151 -8.16 16.16 -0.43
N VAL A 152 -7.27 15.17 -0.55
CA VAL A 152 -6.14 14.98 0.35
C VAL A 152 -4.80 15.37 -0.25
N LYS A 153 -4.80 16.10 -1.37
CA LYS A 153 -3.61 16.51 -2.10
C LYS A 153 -2.52 17.11 -1.23
N ALA A 154 -2.88 17.96 -0.25
CA ALA A 154 -1.91 18.58 0.66
C ALA A 154 -1.23 17.60 1.64
N GLY A 155 -1.77 16.39 1.81
CA GLY A 155 -1.14 15.31 2.58
C GLY A 155 -0.24 14.40 1.75
N ILE A 156 -0.34 14.44 0.41
CA ILE A 156 0.44 13.61 -0.51
C ILE A 156 1.77 14.32 -0.84
N PRO A 157 2.93 13.66 -0.68
CA PRO A 157 4.21 14.20 -1.15
C PRO A 157 4.17 14.55 -2.63
N GLU A 158 4.75 15.69 -3.01
CA GLU A 158 4.70 16.22 -4.38
C GLU A 158 5.22 15.20 -5.41
N GLU A 159 6.26 14.44 -5.05
CA GLU A 159 6.84 13.42 -5.90
C GLU A 159 5.94 12.19 -6.11
N MET A 160 5.04 11.92 -5.16
CA MET A 160 4.13 10.78 -5.21
C MET A 160 2.81 11.11 -5.89
N PHE A 161 2.35 12.36 -5.82
CA PHE A 161 1.07 12.76 -6.42
C PHE A 161 0.89 12.34 -7.90
N PRO A 162 1.85 12.56 -8.81
CA PRO A 162 1.70 12.15 -10.21
C PRO A 162 1.85 10.63 -10.41
N LYS A 163 2.39 9.90 -9.42
CA LYS A 163 2.64 8.45 -9.52
C LYS A 163 1.49 7.58 -9.02
N ILE A 164 0.48 8.17 -8.38
CA ILE A 164 -0.71 7.45 -7.91
C ILE A 164 -1.78 7.47 -9.00
N ALA A 165 -2.22 6.31 -9.48
CA ALA A 165 -3.28 6.21 -10.48
C ALA A 165 -4.65 6.61 -9.91
N THR A 166 -5.58 6.94 -10.80
CA THR A 166 -7.01 7.08 -10.50
C THR A 166 -7.86 6.21 -11.42
N GLU A 167 -9.18 6.22 -11.24
CA GLU A 167 -10.14 5.56 -12.15
C GLU A 167 -10.07 6.06 -13.61
N ASP A 168 -9.48 7.23 -13.85
CA ASP A 168 -9.25 7.75 -15.20
C ASP A 168 -8.00 7.14 -15.85
N ASP A 169 -7.03 6.70 -15.03
CA ASP A 169 -5.74 6.17 -15.48
C ASP A 169 -5.77 4.63 -15.60
N ALA A 170 -6.40 3.96 -14.64
CA ALA A 170 -6.44 2.51 -14.54
C ALA A 170 -7.75 2.01 -13.92
N LYS A 171 -8.40 1.08 -14.60
CA LYS A 171 -9.68 0.45 -14.19
C LYS A 171 -9.53 -1.01 -13.77
N ASP A 172 -8.38 -1.61 -14.07
CA ASP A 172 -8.06 -3.00 -13.80
C ASP A 172 -6.56 -3.14 -13.49
N ILE A 173 -6.15 -4.33 -13.03
CA ILE A 173 -4.75 -4.61 -12.68
C ILE A 173 -3.81 -4.43 -13.89
N ALA A 174 -4.24 -4.77 -15.10
CA ALA A 174 -3.39 -4.69 -16.29
C ALA A 174 -3.06 -3.23 -16.65
N SER A 175 -4.08 -2.37 -16.71
CA SER A 175 -3.91 -0.92 -16.91
C SER A 175 -3.13 -0.27 -15.77
N LEU A 176 -3.35 -0.72 -14.52
CA LEU A 176 -2.59 -0.25 -13.37
C LEU A 176 -1.10 -0.61 -13.48
N LYS A 177 -0.77 -1.85 -13.86
CA LYS A 177 0.61 -2.28 -14.09
C LYS A 177 1.33 -1.39 -15.10
N ALA A 178 0.70 -1.16 -16.25
CA ALA A 178 1.24 -0.32 -17.30
C ALA A 178 1.45 1.13 -16.84
N PHE A 179 0.50 1.69 -16.09
CA PHE A 179 0.63 3.05 -15.53
C PHE A 179 1.82 3.15 -14.56
N LEU A 180 1.90 2.23 -13.59
CA LEU A 180 2.93 2.24 -12.55
C LEU A 180 4.34 2.09 -13.13
N LEU A 181 4.49 1.25 -14.17
CA LEU A 181 5.75 1.10 -14.89
C LEU A 181 6.14 2.41 -15.59
N LYS A 182 5.19 3.04 -16.30
CA LYS A 182 5.40 4.29 -17.03
C LYS A 182 5.81 5.45 -16.13
N VAL A 183 5.22 5.56 -14.93
CA VAL A 183 5.53 6.65 -13.97
C VAL A 183 6.67 6.32 -13.02
N ASP A 184 7.31 5.16 -13.21
CA ASP A 184 8.36 4.63 -12.35
C ASP A 184 7.94 4.67 -10.86
N HIS A 185 6.81 4.04 -10.56
CA HIS A 185 6.29 4.00 -9.20
C HIS A 185 7.25 3.22 -8.27
N PRO A 186 7.51 3.65 -7.01
CA PRO A 186 8.44 2.97 -6.12
C PRO A 186 8.24 1.45 -5.96
N VAL A 187 6.99 0.96 -5.99
CA VAL A 187 6.69 -0.48 -5.90
C VAL A 187 7.31 -1.31 -7.03
N VAL A 188 7.59 -0.71 -8.18
CA VAL A 188 8.14 -1.37 -9.37
C VAL A 188 9.57 -1.85 -9.12
N ASN A 189 10.40 -1.00 -8.50
CA ASN A 189 11.83 -1.26 -8.26
C ASN A 189 12.13 -1.65 -6.80
N GLY A 190 11.14 -1.56 -5.92
CA GLY A 190 11.25 -1.84 -4.50
C GLY A 190 11.05 -0.60 -3.64
N VAL A 191 10.20 -0.72 -2.63
CA VAL A 191 9.86 0.39 -1.75
C VAL A 191 10.96 0.60 -0.73
N VAL A 192 11.53 1.80 -0.72
CA VAL A 192 12.39 2.29 0.36
C VAL A 192 11.55 3.09 1.33
N ARG A 193 11.54 2.68 2.59
CA ARG A 193 10.76 3.30 3.67
C ARG A 193 11.41 4.64 4.10
N PRO A 194 10.69 5.78 4.02
CA PRO A 194 11.32 7.08 4.27
C PRO A 194 11.82 7.33 5.71
N VAL A 195 11.23 6.68 6.71
CA VAL A 195 11.55 6.97 8.12
C VAL A 195 12.93 6.44 8.55
N ASP A 196 13.47 5.44 7.84
CA ASP A 196 14.75 4.80 8.15
C ASP A 196 15.60 4.43 6.91
N ASN A 197 15.12 4.74 5.70
CA ASN A 197 15.75 4.44 4.42
C ASN A 197 15.99 2.94 4.15
N ASN A 198 15.27 2.06 4.83
CA ASN A 198 15.38 0.62 4.58
C ASN A 198 14.56 0.23 3.34
N LYS A 199 15.15 -0.59 2.45
CA LYS A 199 14.41 -1.25 1.38
C LYS A 199 13.53 -2.34 2.02
N ILE A 200 12.22 -2.18 1.93
CA ILE A 200 11.23 -3.07 2.58
C ILE A 200 10.55 -4.01 1.58
N THR A 201 10.63 -3.73 0.29
CA THR A 201 10.23 -4.65 -0.78
C THR A 201 11.27 -4.72 -1.87
N GLU A 202 11.34 -5.86 -2.56
CA GLU A 202 12.37 -6.09 -3.59
C GLU A 202 12.06 -5.48 -4.96
N GLY A 203 10.81 -5.09 -5.20
CA GLY A 203 10.31 -4.71 -6.52
C GLY A 203 9.60 -5.86 -7.21
N TRP A 204 9.05 -5.60 -8.38
CA TRP A 204 8.35 -6.63 -9.15
C TRP A 204 9.33 -7.66 -9.71
N LYS A 205 8.93 -8.93 -9.62
CA LYS A 205 9.67 -10.08 -10.14
C LYS A 205 8.80 -10.84 -11.12
N LEU A 206 9.43 -11.55 -12.05
CA LEU A 206 8.76 -12.58 -12.82
C LEU A 206 8.68 -13.85 -11.95
N ASP A 207 7.48 -14.41 -11.81
CA ASP A 207 7.30 -15.71 -11.14
C ASP A 207 7.95 -16.83 -11.97
N GLU A 208 7.90 -16.71 -13.29
CA GLU A 208 8.54 -17.60 -14.25
C GLU A 208 9.01 -16.81 -15.48
N VAL A 209 10.21 -17.11 -15.98
CA VAL A 209 10.72 -16.58 -17.25
C VAL A 209 10.24 -17.49 -18.39
N THR A 210 9.21 -17.04 -19.11
CA THR A 210 8.63 -17.75 -20.24
C THR A 210 9.42 -17.55 -21.54
N ASP A 211 9.19 -18.43 -22.53
CA ASP A 211 9.78 -18.30 -23.86
C ASP A 211 9.37 -16.98 -24.54
N GLU A 212 8.15 -16.50 -24.32
CA GLU A 212 7.70 -15.20 -24.84
C GLU A 212 8.54 -14.04 -24.27
N HIS A 213 8.92 -14.09 -22.99
CA HIS A 213 9.81 -13.09 -22.41
C HIS A 213 11.19 -13.13 -23.07
N LYS A 214 11.74 -14.34 -23.23
CA LYS A 214 13.04 -14.59 -23.85
C LYS A 214 13.09 -14.07 -25.28
N GLU A 215 12.12 -14.44 -26.12
CA GLU A 215 12.02 -14.00 -27.52
C GLU A 215 11.95 -12.47 -27.64
N LYS A 216 11.15 -11.81 -26.80
CA LYS A 216 11.05 -10.34 -26.80
C LYS A 216 12.36 -9.66 -26.38
N VAL A 217 13.05 -10.19 -25.38
CA VAL A 217 14.34 -9.65 -24.91
C VAL A 217 15.44 -9.86 -25.95
N ILE A 218 15.52 -11.04 -26.59
CA ILE A 218 16.46 -11.28 -27.71
C ILE A 218 16.23 -10.27 -28.83
N ALA A 219 14.98 -10.15 -29.30
CA ALA A 219 14.64 -9.22 -30.38
C ALA A 219 14.98 -7.76 -30.04
N PHE A 220 14.82 -7.38 -28.77
CA PHE A 220 15.20 -6.06 -28.28
C PHE A 220 16.72 -5.86 -28.29
N ILE A 221 17.49 -6.81 -27.76
CA ILE A 221 18.96 -6.74 -27.71
C ILE A 221 19.55 -6.68 -29.13
N GLU A 222 19.03 -7.48 -30.05
CA GLU A 222 19.44 -7.47 -31.46
C GLU A 222 19.16 -6.11 -32.12
N LYS A 223 17.99 -5.52 -31.82
CA LYS A 223 17.59 -4.21 -32.34
C LYS A 223 18.44 -3.07 -31.78
N THR A 224 18.80 -3.10 -30.50
CA THR A 224 19.59 -2.02 -29.85
C THR A 224 21.09 -2.22 -29.93
N GLY A 225 21.56 -3.37 -30.44
CA GLY A 225 22.98 -3.72 -30.48
C GLY A 225 23.61 -3.87 -29.09
N GLY A 226 22.80 -4.27 -28.09
CA GLY A 226 23.25 -4.44 -26.70
C GLY A 226 23.27 -3.17 -25.86
N ASP A 227 22.85 -2.02 -26.38
CA ASP A 227 22.67 -0.81 -25.56
C ASP A 227 21.36 -0.94 -24.75
N ILE A 228 21.51 -1.15 -23.44
CA ILE A 228 20.38 -1.35 -22.52
C ILE A 228 20.00 -0.02 -21.89
N ASN A 229 18.91 0.57 -22.40
CA ASN A 229 18.29 1.75 -21.81
C ASN A 229 17.00 1.34 -21.06
N VAL A 230 16.95 1.64 -19.76
CA VAL A 230 15.81 1.30 -18.89
C VAL A 230 14.48 1.86 -19.39
N ASP A 231 14.47 3.08 -19.95
CA ASP A 231 13.24 3.67 -20.48
C ASP A 231 12.76 2.93 -21.74
N ALA A 232 13.69 2.47 -22.58
CA ALA A 232 13.37 1.66 -23.75
C ALA A 232 12.85 0.26 -23.35
N VAL A 233 13.45 -0.35 -22.33
CA VAL A 233 12.97 -1.63 -21.75
C VAL A 233 11.52 -1.48 -21.26
N LYS A 234 11.23 -0.44 -20.48
CA LYS A 234 9.86 -0.17 -19.98
C LYS A 234 8.88 0.08 -21.13
N ALA A 235 9.27 0.88 -22.11
CA ALA A 235 8.39 1.30 -23.21
C ALA A 235 8.11 0.19 -24.23
N GLU A 236 9.11 -0.61 -24.58
CA GLU A 236 8.99 -1.64 -25.63
C GLU A 236 8.63 -3.02 -25.08
N LEU A 237 9.16 -3.38 -23.91
CA LEU A 237 8.99 -4.72 -23.32
C LEU A 237 7.95 -4.76 -22.21
N GLY A 238 7.62 -3.62 -21.61
CA GLY A 238 6.73 -3.58 -20.45
C GLY A 238 7.34 -4.28 -19.22
N LEU A 239 8.67 -4.39 -19.16
CA LEU A 239 9.41 -5.00 -18.06
C LEU A 239 10.09 -3.94 -17.19
N THR A 240 10.27 -4.24 -15.91
CA THR A 240 11.20 -3.48 -15.06
C THR A 240 12.65 -3.81 -15.44
N GLU A 241 13.60 -2.99 -15.01
CA GLU A 241 15.03 -3.30 -15.16
C GLU A 241 15.37 -4.63 -14.47
N GLY A 242 14.85 -4.86 -13.26
CA GLY A 242 15.04 -6.11 -12.54
C GLY A 242 14.48 -7.32 -13.29
N GLN A 243 13.26 -7.21 -13.85
CA GLN A 243 12.65 -8.28 -14.64
C GLN A 243 13.40 -8.53 -15.96
N PHE A 244 13.88 -7.48 -16.62
CA PHE A 244 14.72 -7.60 -17.80
C PHE A 244 16.01 -8.38 -17.48
N MET A 245 16.68 -8.03 -16.38
CA MET A 245 17.88 -8.74 -15.94
C MET A 245 17.58 -10.20 -15.58
N GLN A 246 16.43 -10.52 -14.98
CA GLN A 246 16.02 -11.92 -14.76
C GLN A 246 15.92 -12.72 -16.06
N VAL A 247 15.41 -12.10 -17.13
CA VAL A 247 15.33 -12.76 -18.45
C VAL A 247 16.72 -12.91 -19.06
N VAL A 248 17.58 -11.90 -18.96
CA VAL A 248 18.98 -11.96 -19.44
C VAL A 248 19.76 -13.07 -18.73
N GLU A 249 19.67 -13.15 -17.40
CA GLU A 249 20.30 -14.21 -16.61
C GLU A 249 19.83 -15.60 -17.06
N ALA A 250 18.51 -15.79 -17.25
CA ALA A 250 17.98 -17.05 -17.75
C ALA A 250 18.47 -17.39 -19.17
N LEU A 251 18.61 -16.40 -20.05
CA LEU A 251 19.16 -16.58 -21.40
C LEU A 251 20.66 -16.94 -21.38
N GLN A 252 21.42 -16.40 -20.43
CA GLN A 252 22.82 -16.76 -20.22
C GLN A 252 22.97 -18.19 -19.67
N GLU A 253 22.11 -18.59 -18.73
CA GLU A 253 22.06 -19.96 -18.21
C GLU A 253 21.73 -20.98 -19.30
N ASP A 254 20.85 -20.62 -20.24
CA ASP A 254 20.52 -21.43 -21.42
C ASP A 254 21.61 -21.43 -22.50
N GLY A 255 22.66 -20.59 -22.36
CA GLY A 255 23.74 -20.43 -23.34
C GLY A 255 23.33 -19.73 -24.64
N VAL A 256 22.24 -18.95 -24.61
CA VAL A 256 21.73 -18.19 -25.76
C VAL A 256 22.42 -16.82 -25.87
N LEU A 257 22.75 -16.22 -24.73
CA LEU A 257 23.51 -14.96 -24.64
C LEU A 257 24.86 -15.21 -23.95
N GLU A 258 25.90 -14.51 -24.39
CA GLU A 258 27.22 -14.46 -23.73
C GLU A 258 27.33 -13.23 -22.81
#